data_AF-A0A382RRJ4-F1
#
_entry.id   AF-A0A382RRJ4-F1
#
_cell.length_a   1.000
_cell.length_b   1.000
_cell.length_c   1.000
_cell.angle_alpha   90.00
_cell.angle_beta   90.00
_cell.angle_gamma   90.00
#
_symmetry.space_group_name_H-M   'P 1'
#
loop_
_entity.id
_entity.type
_entity.pdbx_description
1 polymer ?
#
loop_
_entity_poly.entity_id
_entity_poly.type
_entity_poly.pdbx_seq_one_letter_code
_entity_poly.pdbx_strand_id
1 'polypeptide(L)' 'MSKILKIGIANRGVLHHNTESPISLEEWFKEVAQSKVFDYVDKTPPKEDFNKYQSLSE' A
#
# COMPACT_ATOMS: atom_id res chain seq x y z
N MET A 1 23.89 -6.47 16.67
CA MET A 1 23.20 -5.98 15.47
C MET A 1 22.07 -5.06 15.90
N SER A 2 22.01 -3.84 15.37
CA SER A 2 20.83 -2.98 15.55
C SER A 2 19.69 -3.60 14.74
N LYS A 3 18.52 -3.85 15.37
CA LYS A 3 17.33 -4.26 14.63
C LYS A 3 16.87 -3.08 13.80
N ILE A 4 16.83 -3.24 12.47
CA ILE A 4 16.22 -2.27 11.57
C ILE A 4 14.70 -2.36 11.78
N LEU A 5 14.09 -1.26 12.20
CA LEU A 5 12.64 -1.16 12.32
C LEU A 5 12.07 -0.83 10.93
N LYS A 6 11.22 -1.71 10.39
CA LYS A 6 10.52 -1.45 9.12
C LYS A 6 9.33 -0.53 9.36
N ILE A 7 9.12 0.42 8.45
CA ILE A 7 8.02 1.39 8.50
C ILE A 7 7.01 1.03 7.41
N GLY A 8 5.79 0.70 7.82
CA GLY A 8 4.69 0.40 6.90
C GLY A 8 3.75 1.59 6.70
N ILE A 9 2.99 1.56 5.61
CA ILE A 9 1.87 2.48 5.36
C ILE A 9 0.58 1.72 5.07
N ALA A 10 -0.52 2.09 5.72
CA ALA A 10 -1.81 1.48 5.46
C ALA A 10 -2.36 1.88 4.09
N ASN A 11 -2.92 0.93 3.33
CA ASN A 11 -3.69 1.27 2.12
C ASN A 11 -5.00 1.97 2.52
N ARG A 12 -5.09 3.28 2.23
CA ARG A 12 -6.25 4.13 2.51
C ARG A 12 -7.37 3.86 1.50
N GLY A 13 -8.33 3.03 1.92
CA GLY A 13 -9.62 2.91 1.23
C GLY A 13 -10.66 3.95 1.66
N VAL A 14 -10.31 4.81 2.63
CA VAL A 14 -11.19 5.87 3.16
C VAL A 14 -10.70 7.20 2.61
N LEU A 15 -11.55 7.82 1.80
CA LEU A 15 -11.34 9.15 1.24
C LEU A 15 -11.76 10.22 2.25
N HIS A 16 -11.09 11.37 2.22
CA HIS A 16 -11.44 12.49 3.11
C HIS A 16 -12.73 13.16 2.64
N HIS A 17 -12.99 13.15 1.33
CA HIS A 17 -14.21 13.67 0.74
C HIS A 17 -14.84 12.68 -0.24
N ASN A 18 -16.18 12.61 -0.23
CA ASN A 18 -16.94 11.74 -1.13
C ASN A 18 -16.79 12.07 -2.63
N THR A 19 -16.26 13.26 -2.95
CA THR A 19 -16.00 13.72 -4.31
C THR A 19 -14.63 13.30 -4.83
N GLU A 20 -13.76 12.77 -3.97
CA GLU A 20 -12.45 12.29 -4.38
C GLU A 20 -12.59 11.00 -5.18
N SER A 21 -11.78 10.88 -6.24
CA SER A 21 -11.68 9.61 -6.95
C SER A 21 -10.81 8.65 -6.14
N PRO A 22 -11.24 7.39 -5.93
CA PRO A 22 -10.37 6.38 -5.33
C PRO A 22 -9.09 6.23 -6.14
N ILE A 23 -7.94 6.22 -5.46
CA ILE A 23 -6.69 5.81 -6.09
C ILE A 23 -6.76 4.30 -6.37
N SER A 24 -6.31 3.89 -7.55
CA SER A 24 -6.19 2.46 -7.86
C SER A 24 -5.13 1.81 -6.98
N LEU A 25 -5.25 0.50 -6.77
CA LEU A 25 -4.26 -0.22 -5.96
C LEU A 25 -2.86 -0.14 -6.59
N GLU A 26 -2.80 -0.23 -7.91
CA GLU A 26 -1.60 -0.12 -8.72
C GLU A 26 -0.92 1.24 -8.56
N GLU A 27 -1.69 2.33 -8.65
CA GLU A 27 -1.18 3.68 -8.44
C GLU A 27 -0.67 3.84 -7.00
N TRP A 28 -1.41 3.33 -6.02
CA TRP A 28 -0.98 3.39 -4.61
C TRP A 28 0.37 2.72 -4.37
N PHE A 29 0.54 1.48 -4.85
CA PHE A 29 1.80 0.75 -4.71
C PHE A 29 2.95 1.47 -5.42
N LYS A 30 2.70 2.02 -6.60
CA LYS A 30 3.68 2.82 -7.35
C LYS A 30 4.10 4.07 -6.59
N GLU A 31 3.16 4.86 -6.06
CA GLU A 31 3.46 6.07 -5.29
C GLU A 31 4.22 5.75 -4.00
N VAL A 32 3.83 4.69 -3.29
CA VAL A 32 4.52 4.21 -2.08
C VAL A 32 5.97 3.83 -2.42
N ALA A 33 6.18 3.03 -3.48
CA ALA A 33 7.52 2.63 -3.92
C ALA A 33 8.39 3.83 -4.35
N GLN A 34 7.80 4.80 -5.07
CA GLN A 34 8.50 6.01 -5.51
C GLN A 34 8.89 6.92 -4.35
N SER A 35 8.10 6.96 -3.27
CA SER A 35 8.39 7.79 -2.10
C SER A 35 9.70 7.42 -1.40
N LYS A 36 10.10 6.14 -1.42
CA LYS A 36 11.23 5.58 -0.65
C LYS A 36 11.17 5.85 0.86
N VAL A 37 9.98 6.15 1.38
CA VAL A 37 9.74 6.42 2.81
C VAL A 37 9.32 5.17 3.56
N PHE A 38 8.60 4.25 2.89
CA PHE A 38 7.99 3.08 3.50
C PHE A 38 8.60 1.79 2.97
N ASP A 39 8.71 0.80 3.85
CA ASP A 39 9.22 -0.53 3.54
C ASP A 39 8.14 -1.49 3.04
N TYR A 40 6.86 -1.25 3.39
CA TYR A 40 5.74 -2.11 2.98
C TYR A 40 4.37 -1.41 3.05
N VAL A 41 3.41 -1.94 2.30
CA VAL A 41 1.99 -1.56 2.41
C VAL A 41 1.30 -2.47 3.42
N ASP A 42 0.76 -1.90 4.50
CA ASP A 42 0.05 -2.60 5.57
C ASP A 42 -1.43 -2.73 5.23
N LYS A 43 -1.83 -3.91 4.76
CA LYS A 43 -3.23 -4.27 4.50
C LYS A 43 -3.34 -5.79 4.59
N THR A 44 -4.37 -6.28 5.26
CA THR A 44 -4.82 -7.67 5.05
C THR A 44 -5.73 -7.66 3.82
N PRO A 45 -5.25 -8.08 2.63
CA PRO A 45 -6.09 -8.07 1.45
C PRO A 45 -7.25 -9.07 1.61
N PRO A 46 -8.41 -8.81 0.99
CA PRO A 46 -9.41 -9.85 0.74
C PRO A 46 -8.77 -11.07 0.06
N LYS A 47 -9.27 -12.28 0.34
CA LYS A 47 -8.70 -13.52 -0.20
C LYS A 47 -8.63 -13.52 -1.73
N GLU A 48 -9.63 -12.93 -2.37
CA GLU A 48 -9.72 -12.76 -3.83
C GLU A 48 -8.63 -11.85 -4.42
N ASP A 49 -8.13 -10.91 -3.63
CA ASP A 49 -7.14 -9.91 -4.07
C ASP A 49 -5.69 -10.29 -3.71
N PHE A 50 -5.47 -11.40 -3.00
CA PHE A 50 -4.14 -11.78 -2.49
C PHE A 50 -3.06 -11.77 -3.58
N ASN A 51 -3.34 -12.44 -4.72
CA ASN A 51 -2.40 -12.53 -5.84
C ASN A 51 -2.09 -11.15 -6.44
N LYS A 52 -3.08 -10.24 -6.46
CA LYS A 52 -2.90 -8.88 -6.96
C LYS A 52 -1.94 -8.10 -6.06
N TYR A 53 -2.18 -8.10 -4.75
CA TYR A 53 -1.29 -7.47 -3.77
C TYR A 53 0.13 -8.04 -3.83
N GLN A 54 0.26 -9.36 -3.96
CA GLN A 54 1.57 -10.01 -4.10
C GLN A 54 2.30 -9.51 -5.35
N SER A 55 1.65 -9.51 -6.51
CA SER A 55 2.27 -9.06 -7.77
C SER A 55 2.71 -7.59 -7.76
N LEU A 56 2.05 -6.73 -6.98
CA LEU A 56 2.40 -5.31 -6.87
C LEU A 56 3.51 -5.03 -5.85
N SER A 57 3.80 -6.01 -4.98
CA SER A 57 4.84 -5.90 -3.96
C SER A 57 6.23 -6.37 -4.41
N GLU A 58 6.32 -6.96 -5.61
CA GLU A 58 7.55 -7.42 -6.28
C GLU A 58 8.12 -6.34 -7.23
#